data_AF-A0A9E5AP02-F1
#
_entry.id   AF-A0A9E5AP02-F1
#
_cell.length_a   1.000
_cell.length_b   1.000
_cell.length_c   1.000
_cell.angle_alpha   90.00
_cell.angle_beta   90.00
_cell.angle_gamma   90.00
#
_symmetry.space_group_name_H-M   'P 1'
#
loop_
_entity.id
_entity.type
_entity.pdbx_description
1 polymer ?
#
loop_
_entity_poly.entity_id
_entity_poly.type
_entity_poly.pdbx_seq_one_letter_code
_entity_poly.pdbx_strand_id
1 'polypeptide(L)' 'MTVGNELNKLAANVSQGRNALGFHYRTDYWESLKLGEAIALGVRQENKACYNEGGSFSPTKFDGTPVTI' A
#
# COMPACT_ATOMS: atom_id res chain seq x y z
N MET A 1 -10.27 12.68 10.12
CA MET A 1 -10.28 11.24 9.80
C MET A 1 -10.64 11.11 8.32
N THR A 2 -9.83 10.42 7.51
CA THR A 2 -10.10 10.15 6.08
C THR A 2 -9.97 8.65 5.83
N VAL A 3 -10.64 8.12 4.81
CA VAL A 3 -10.55 6.69 4.48
C VAL A 3 -9.10 6.26 4.24
N GLY A 4 -8.32 7.03 3.47
CA GLY A 4 -6.91 6.73 3.22
C GLY A 4 -6.05 6.69 4.49
N ASN A 5 -6.23 7.64 5.40
CA ASN A 5 -5.46 7.65 6.65
C ASN A 5 -5.83 6.49 7.57
N GLU A 6 -7.11 6.10 7.60
CA GLU A 6 -7.58 4.97 8.40
C GLU A 6 -7.11 3.62 7.82
N LEU A 7 -7.03 3.47 6.50
CA LEU A 7 -6.42 2.29 5.85
C LEU A 7 -4.91 2.23 6.11
N ASN A 8 -4.21 3.36 6.04
CA ASN A 8 -2.78 3.43 6.40
C ASN A 8 -2.55 3.06 7.87
N LYS A 9 -3.44 3.51 8.77
CA LYS A 9 -3.42 3.14 10.19
C LYS A 9 -3.69 1.66 10.39
N LEU A 10 -4.64 1.07 9.67
CA LEU A 10 -4.89 -0.37 9.73
C LEU A 10 -3.65 -1.17 9.33
N ALA A 11 -3.01 -0.81 8.22
CA ALA A 11 -1.77 -1.44 7.77
C ALA A 11 -0.65 -1.31 8.81
N ALA A 12 -0.51 -0.11 9.40
CA ALA A 12 0.44 0.13 10.49
C ALA A 12 0.15 -0.73 11.73
N ASN A 13 -1.11 -0.83 12.17
CA ASN A 13 -1.50 -1.57 13.36
C ASN A 13 -1.20 -3.07 13.24
N VAL A 14 -1.51 -3.68 12.08
CA VAL A 14 -1.24 -5.11 11.85
C VAL A 14 0.26 -5.39 11.88
N SER A 15 1.07 -4.59 11.18
CA SER A 15 2.52 -4.79 11.13
C SER A 15 3.22 -4.44 12.44
N GLN A 16 2.88 -3.32 13.07
CA GLN A 16 3.48 -2.88 14.33
C GLN A 16 3.08 -3.77 15.50
N GLY A 17 1.91 -4.43 15.44
CA GLY A 17 1.54 -5.48 16.40
C GLY A 17 2.57 -6.61 16.44
N ARG A 18 3.21 -6.91 15.32
CA ARG A 18 4.30 -7.91 15.24
C ARG A 18 5.58 -7.43 15.92
N ASN A 19 5.87 -6.14 15.84
CA ASN A 19 6.99 -5.52 16.55
C ASN A 19 6.74 -5.49 18.06
N ALA A 20 5.51 -5.19 18.48
CA ALA A 20 5.12 -5.20 19.89
C ALA A 20 5.26 -6.60 20.54
N LEU A 21 5.08 -7.66 19.75
CA LEU A 21 5.30 -9.05 20.17
C LEU A 21 6.78 -9.49 20.11
N GLY A 22 7.68 -8.62 19.65
CA GLY A 22 9.12 -8.91 19.57
C GLY A 22 9.54 -9.78 18.38
N PHE A 23 8.66 -10.02 17.40
CA PHE A 23 8.97 -10.87 16.25
C PHE A 23 9.67 -10.13 15.11
N HIS A 24 9.55 -8.81 15.05
CA HIS A 24 9.98 -7.99 13.94
C HIS A 24 10.54 -6.65 14.41
N TYR A 25 11.32 -6.02 13.53
CA TYR A 25 11.84 -4.68 13.73
C TYR A 25 11.02 -3.62 12.98
N ARG A 26 11.18 -2.35 13.36
CA ARG A 26 10.50 -1.21 12.69
C ARG A 26 10.80 -1.15 11.18
N THR A 27 11.99 -1.58 10.79
CA THR A 27 12.45 -1.68 9.40
C THR A 27 11.66 -2.72 8.61
N ASP A 28 11.37 -3.87 9.22
CA ASP A 28 10.61 -4.95 8.57
C ASP A 28 9.20 -4.47 8.17
N TYR A 29 8.56 -3.68 9.04
CA TYR A 29 7.29 -3.04 8.74
C TYR A 29 7.41 -2.04 7.57
N TRP A 30 8.37 -1.11 7.62
CA TRP A 30 8.44 -0.03 6.64
C TRP A 30 8.80 -0.50 5.24
N GLU A 31 9.83 -1.35 5.14
CA GLU A 31 10.32 -1.79 3.83
C GLU A 31 9.36 -2.81 3.20
N SER A 32 8.69 -3.66 4.00
CA SER A 32 7.66 -4.57 3.47
C SER A 32 6.42 -3.82 2.97
N LEU A 33 6.04 -2.69 3.58
CA LEU A 33 4.95 -1.85 3.08
C LEU A 33 5.26 -1.30 1.68
N LYS A 34 6.47 -0.75 1.48
CA LYS A 34 6.89 -0.22 0.17
C LYS A 34 6.92 -1.31 -0.88
N LEU A 35 7.42 -2.50 -0.52
CA LEU A 35 7.43 -3.65 -1.41
C LEU A 35 6.00 -4.06 -1.80
N GLY A 36 5.10 -4.18 -0.82
CA GLY A 36 3.69 -4.51 -1.06
C GLY A 36 2.98 -3.48 -1.93
N GLU A 37 3.25 -2.19 -1.70
CA GLU A 37 2.75 -1.10 -2.55
C GLU A 37 3.24 -1.25 -4.00
N ALA A 38 4.54 -1.47 -4.21
CA ALA A 38 5.11 -1.65 -5.55
C ALA A 38 4.48 -2.85 -6.29
N ILE A 39 4.29 -3.98 -5.59
CA ILE A 39 3.64 -5.17 -6.14
C ILE A 39 2.19 -4.86 -6.53
N ALA A 40 1.41 -4.23 -5.64
CA ALA A 40 0.01 -3.92 -5.91
C ALA A 40 -0.17 -2.95 -7.09
N LEU A 41 0.69 -1.94 -7.20
CA LEU A 41 0.70 -1.01 -8.34
C LEU A 41 1.10 -1.72 -9.64
N GLY A 42 2.10 -2.60 -9.62
CA GLY A 42 2.50 -3.41 -10.78
C GLY A 42 1.38 -4.31 -11.29
N VAL A 43 0.74 -5.07 -10.41
CA VAL A 43 -0.42 -5.91 -10.75
C VAL A 43 -1.56 -5.06 -11.31
N ARG A 44 -1.81 -3.88 -10.74
CA ARG A 44 -2.88 -2.99 -11.24
C ARG A 44 -2.57 -2.46 -12.64
N GLN A 45 -1.30 -2.12 -12.91
CA GLN A 45 -0.83 -1.68 -14.21
C GLN A 45 -1.02 -2.76 -15.28
N GLU A 46 -0.70 -4.02 -14.95
CA GLU A 46 -0.90 -5.16 -15.85
C GLU A 46 -2.39 -5.43 -16.08
N ASN A 47 -3.19 -5.47 -15.01
CA ASN A 47 -4.63 -5.72 -15.08
C ASN A 47 -5.36 -4.67 -15.94
N LYS A 48 -4.86 -3.44 -16.02
CA LYS A 48 -5.46 -2.37 -16.84
C LYS A 48 -5.62 -2.80 -18.31
N ALA A 49 -4.67 -3.57 -18.85
CA ALA A 49 -4.72 -4.04 -20.23
C ALA A 49 -5.78 -5.13 -20.47
N CYS A 50 -6.36 -5.69 -19.41
CA CYS A 50 -7.37 -6.75 -19.50
C CYS A 50 -8.81 -6.24 -19.53
N TYR A 51 -9.04 -4.93 -19.39
CA TYR A 51 -10.38 -4.33 -19.41
C TYR A 51 -10.65 -3.64 -20.75
N ASN A 52 -11.86 -3.79 -21.26
CA ASN A 52 -12.31 -3.09 -22.46
C ASN A 52 -12.79 -1.67 -22.11
N GLU A 53 -13.19 -1.44 -20.86
CA GLU A 53 -13.61 -0.17 -20.32
C GLU A 53 -12.41 0.75 -20.04
N GLY A 54 -12.56 2.03 -20.41
CA GLY A 54 -11.62 3.06 -20.00
C GLY A 54 -11.73 3.36 -18.50
N GLY A 55 -10.60 3.66 -17.86
CA GLY A 55 -10.56 4.05 -16.45
C GLY A 55 -9.16 4.43 -15.99
N SER A 56 -9.11 5.18 -14.89
CA SER A 56 -7.87 5.48 -14.18
C SER A 56 -8.00 5.11 -12.71
N PHE A 57 -6.89 4.71 -12.11
CA PHE A 57 -6.79 4.43 -10.69
C PHE A 57 -5.72 5.32 -10.09
N SER A 58 -6.12 6.24 -9.20
CA SER A 58 -5.23 7.29 -8.68
C SER A 58 -5.05 7.27 -7.16
N PRO A 59 -4.37 6.25 -6.58
CA PRO A 59 -4.10 6.21 -5.15
C PRO A 59 -3.01 7.23 -4.76
N THR A 60 -3.00 7.61 -3.48
CA THR A 60 -1.84 8.29 -2.86
C THR A 60 -0.97 7.23 -2.20
N LYS A 61 0.33 7.23 -2.52
CA LYS A 61 1.30 6.29 -1.96
C LYS A 61 1.55 6.52 -0.47
N PHE A 62 2.18 5.56 0.19
CA PHE A 62 2.58 5.68 1.61
C PHE A 62 3.56 6.83 1.86
N ASP A 63 4.33 7.25 0.85
CA ASP A 63 5.22 8.43 0.91
C ASP A 63 4.48 9.76 0.71
N GLY A 64 3.17 9.73 0.47
CA GLY A 64 2.32 10.90 0.26
C GLY A 64 2.27 11.40 -1.19
N THR A 65 3.01 10.79 -2.11
CA THR A 65 2.98 11.20 -3.52
C THR A 65 1.83 10.51 -4.27
N PRO A 66 1.09 11.23 -5.13
CA PRO A 66 0.04 10.64 -5.94
C PRO A 66 0.64 9.82 -7.09
N VAL A 67 -0.06 8.76 -7.50
CA VAL A 67 0.21 8.01 -8.72
C VAL A 67 -1.09 7.82 -9.48
N THR A 68 -1.04 7.70 -10.81
CA THR A 68 -2.19 7.39 -11.66
C THR A 68 -1.83 6.24 -12.58
N ILE A 69 -2.63 5.18 -12.51
CA ILE A 69 -2.54 3.98 -13.36
C ILE A 69 -3.67 3.98 -14.36
#